data_AF-A0A5E6N3N8-F1
#
_entry.id   AF-A0A5E6N3N8-F1
#
_cell.length_a   1.000
_cell.length_b   1.000
_cell.length_c   1.000
_cell.angle_alpha   90.00
_cell.angle_beta   90.00
_cell.angle_gamma   90.00
#
_symmetry.space_group_name_H-M   'P 1'
#
loop_
_entity.id
_entity.type
_entity.pdbx_description
1 polymer ?
#
loop_
_entity_poly.entity_id
_entity_poly.type
_entity_poly.pdbx_seq_one_letter_code
_entity_poly.pdbx_strand_id
1 'polypeptide(L)'
;MPILSKGKGNKLIQIPSKERVSGEEFVVSVCVLLDTQNLKVTAGKRHLTIKFQDLTNYRGTRAKRGNLLPKGYQNLSKIEAVD
;
A
#
# COMPACT_ATOMS: atom_id res chain seq x y z
N MET A 1 9.41 6.69 10.76
CA MET A 1 8.21 7.55 10.88
C MET A 1 8.33 8.38 12.15
N PRO A 2 8.05 9.69 12.14
CA PRO A 2 8.04 10.47 13.38
C PRO A 2 6.95 9.93 14.32
N ILE A 3 7.31 9.72 15.59
CA ILE A 3 6.38 9.33 16.64
C ILE A 3 5.72 10.61 17.14
N LEU A 4 4.39 10.66 17.12
CA LEU A 4 3.60 11.78 17.58
C LEU A 4 2.70 11.33 18.71
N SER A 5 2.53 12.15 19.75
CA SER A 5 1.65 11.87 20.88
C SER A 5 0.17 12.03 20.54
N LYS A 6 -0.18 12.93 19.61
CA LYS A 6 -1.54 13.13 19.06
C LYS A 6 -1.51 13.95 17.77
N GLY A 7 -2.63 13.95 17.05
CA GLY A 7 -2.87 14.81 15.89
C GLY A 7 -3.15 14.03 14.60
N LYS A 8 -3.37 14.75 13.49
CA LYS A 8 -3.69 14.19 12.18
C LYS A 8 -2.59 13.28 11.60
N GLY A 9 -1.38 13.38 12.15
CA GLY A 9 -0.24 12.59 11.71
C GLY A 9 0.41 13.11 10.43
N ASN A 10 1.43 12.38 10.00
CA ASN A 10 2.19 12.68 8.80
C ASN A 10 1.68 11.86 7.62
N LYS A 11 1.62 12.48 6.44
CA LYS A 11 1.18 11.81 5.21
C LYS A 11 2.04 10.59 4.89
N LEU A 12 1.39 9.44 4.68
CA LEU A 12 2.01 8.17 4.27
C LEU A 12 2.09 8.03 2.75
N ILE A 13 0.93 8.17 2.09
CA ILE A 13 0.76 8.08 0.65
C ILE A 13 -0.01 9.32 0.16
N GLN A 14 0.30 9.79 -1.04
CA GLN A 14 -0.43 10.89 -1.67
C GLN A 14 -1.66 10.36 -2.40
N ILE A 15 -2.83 10.83 -1.98
CA ILE A 15 -4.10 10.67 -2.70
C ILE A 15 -4.51 12.07 -3.17
N PRO A 16 -4.82 12.28 -4.46
CA PRO A 16 -5.30 13.58 -4.96
C PRO A 16 -6.44 14.12 -4.11
N SER A 17 -6.37 15.41 -3.76
CA SER A 17 -7.32 16.02 -2.82
C SER A 17 -8.77 15.91 -3.29
N LYS A 18 -9.01 16.01 -4.60
CA LYS A 18 -10.34 15.87 -5.20
C LYS A 18 -10.92 14.48 -4.97
N GLU A 19 -10.16 13.44 -5.33
CA GLU A 19 -10.53 12.02 -5.19
C GLU A 19 -10.66 11.61 -3.72
N ARG A 20 -9.83 12.18 -2.83
CA ARG A 20 -9.92 11.96 -1.39
C ARG A 20 -11.20 12.55 -0.78
N VAL A 21 -11.65 13.70 -1.28
CA VAL A 21 -12.86 14.39 -0.78
C VAL A 21 -14.12 13.75 -1.34
N SER A 22 -14.12 13.32 -2.61
CA SER A 22 -15.22 12.56 -3.20
C SER A 22 -15.33 11.15 -2.62
N GLY A 23 -14.24 10.61 -2.08
CA GLY A 23 -14.17 9.23 -1.59
C GLY A 23 -13.93 8.20 -2.69
N GLU A 24 -13.60 8.66 -3.90
CA GLU A 24 -13.28 7.80 -5.05
C GLU A 24 -11.95 7.07 -4.85
N GLU A 25 -10.97 7.69 -4.17
CA GLU A 25 -9.70 7.07 -3.83
C GLU A 25 -9.42 7.19 -2.33
N PHE A 26 -9.07 6.06 -1.72
CA PHE A 26 -8.75 5.96 -0.29
C PHE A 26 -7.77 4.81 -0.05
N VAL A 27 -7.15 4.80 1.14
CA VAL A 27 -6.26 3.71 1.54
C VAL A 27 -7.11 2.49 1.91
N VAL A 28 -6.97 1.41 1.14
CA VAL A 28 -7.73 0.17 1.37
C VAL A 28 -7.13 -0.67 2.50
N SER A 29 -5.81 -0.77 2.56
CA SER A 29 -5.13 -1.63 3.52
C SER A 29 -3.68 -1.18 3.76
N VAL A 30 -3.14 -1.50 4.94
CA VAL A 30 -1.77 -1.18 5.36
C VAL A 30 -1.21 -2.41 6.07
N CYS A 31 0.05 -2.75 5.79
CA CYS A 31 0.75 -3.86 6.44
C CYS A 31 2.22 -3.46 6.68
N VAL A 32 2.80 -4.01 7.75
CA VAL A 32 4.23 -3.93 8.04
C VAL A 32 4.87 -5.20 7.53
N LEU A 33 5.98 -5.07 6.82
CA LEU A 33 6.68 -6.19 6.18
C LEU A 33 8.13 -6.22 6.65
N LEU A 34 8.62 -7.41 7.04
CA LEU A 34 10.03 -7.66 7.29
C LEU A 34 10.77 -8.01 6.00
N ASP A 35 12.09 -7.88 6.00
CA ASP A 35 12.94 -8.23 4.85
C ASP A 35 12.95 -9.73 4.52
N THR A 36 12.59 -10.57 5.47
CA THR A 36 12.40 -12.02 5.30
C THR A 36 11.03 -12.40 4.75
N GLN A 37 10.09 -11.46 4.64
CA GLN A 37 8.69 -11.74 4.32
C GLN A 37 8.30 -11.29 2.92
N ASN A 38 7.31 -11.97 2.36
CA ASN A 38 6.70 -11.65 1.09
C ASN A 38 5.38 -10.90 1.28
N LEU A 39 5.03 -10.04 0.33
CA LEU A 39 3.76 -9.32 0.34
C LEU A 39 2.72 -10.09 -0.47
N LYS A 40 1.67 -10.57 0.19
CA LYS A 40 0.52 -11.17 -0.48
C LYS A 40 -0.60 -10.14 -0.64
N VAL A 41 -0.97 -9.89 -1.89
CA VAL A 41 -2.09 -9.04 -2.30
C VAL A 41 -3.26 -9.92 -2.70
N THR A 42 -4.44 -9.66 -2.13
CA THR A 42 -5.67 -10.37 -2.47
C THR A 42 -6.62 -9.41 -3.18
N ALA A 43 -7.08 -9.81 -4.37
CA ALA A 43 -8.02 -9.06 -5.22
C ALA A 43 -9.17 -9.99 -5.64
N GLY A 44 -10.26 -9.96 -4.86
CA GLY A 44 -11.37 -10.90 -5.02
C GLY A 44 -10.92 -12.35 -4.85
N LYS A 45 -11.07 -13.16 -5.92
CA LYS A 45 -10.64 -14.57 -5.93
C LYS A 45 -9.16 -14.77 -6.29
N ARG A 46 -8.47 -13.71 -6.74
CA ARG A 46 -7.07 -13.78 -7.18
C ARG A 46 -6.15 -13.34 -6.06
N HIS A 47 -4.96 -13.93 -6.02
CA HIS A 47 -3.87 -13.48 -5.15
C HIS A 47 -2.58 -13.31 -5.95
N LEU A 48 -1.74 -12.40 -5.50
CA LEU A 48 -0.39 -12.13 -6.01
C LEU A 48 0.53 -12.08 -4.81
N THR A 49 1.57 -12.92 -4.80
CA THR A 49 2.65 -12.83 -3.82
C THR A 49 3.85 -12.18 -4.48
N ILE A 50 4.31 -11.06 -3.90
CA ILE A 50 5.47 -10.31 -4.36
C ILE A 50 6.60 -10.57 -3.37
N LYS A 51 7.75 -11.00 -3.87
CA LYS A 51 8.93 -11.21 -3.02
C LYS A 51 9.47 -9.88 -2.51
N PHE A 52 10.09 -9.89 -1.33
CA PHE A 52 10.69 -8.68 -0.77
C PHE A 52 11.64 -7.96 -1.74
N GLN A 53 12.47 -8.73 -2.46
CA GLN A 53 13.42 -8.20 -3.45
C GLN A 53 12.74 -7.50 -4.62
N ASP A 54 11.60 -8.02 -5.07
CA ASP A 54 10.82 -7.48 -6.19
C ASP A 54 10.00 -6.24 -5.80
N LEU A 55 9.80 -6.01 -4.49
CA LEU A 55 9.17 -4.78 -3.97
C LEU A 55 10.00 -3.53 -4.21
N THR A 56 11.25 -3.66 -4.65
CA THR A 56 12.10 -2.52 -5.04
C THR A 56 11.37 -1.59 -6.03
N ASN A 57 10.56 -2.14 -6.94
CA ASN A 57 9.76 -1.37 -7.90
C ASN A 57 8.60 -0.58 -7.28
N TYR A 58 8.14 -0.96 -6.08
CA TYR A 58 7.05 -0.29 -5.36
C TYR A 58 7.57 0.53 -4.18
N ARG A 59 8.86 0.41 -3.85
CA ARG A 59 9.52 1.19 -2.83
C ARG A 59 9.75 2.60 -3.32
N GLY A 60 9.35 3.58 -2.52
CA GLY A 60 9.53 4.99 -2.85
C GLY A 60 9.65 5.85 -1.59
N THR A 61 9.86 7.14 -1.81
CA THR A 61 9.86 8.11 -0.71
C THR A 61 8.46 8.27 -0.13
N ARG A 62 8.36 8.48 1.18
CA ARG A 62 7.10 8.77 1.88
C ARG A 62 6.33 9.91 1.19
N ALA A 63 5.00 9.84 1.27
CA ALA A 63 4.06 10.84 0.75
C ALA A 63 4.08 11.00 -0.78
N LYS A 64 4.63 10.04 -1.52
CA LYS A 64 4.38 9.88 -2.96
C LYS A 64 3.11 9.07 -3.19
N ARG A 65 2.61 9.07 -4.44
CA ARG A 65 1.42 8.29 -4.83
C ARG A 65 1.70 6.78 -4.88
N GLY A 66 2.95 6.39 -5.12
CA GLY A 66 3.32 4.99 -5.33
C GLY A 66 3.08 4.54 -6.78
N ASN A 67 3.54 3.34 -7.10
CA ASN A 67 3.37 2.73 -8.41
C ASN A 67 2.15 1.79 -8.41
N LEU A 68 1.45 1.73 -9.54
CA LEU A 68 0.29 0.86 -9.69
C LEU A 68 0.70 -0.60 -9.73
N LEU A 69 -0.10 -1.44 -9.08
CA LEU A 69 -0.01 -2.89 -9.22
C LEU A 69 -0.35 -3.33 -10.66
N PRO A 70 0.09 -4.54 -11.06
CA PRO A 70 -0.25 -5.08 -12.37
C PRO A 70 -1.76 -5.13 -12.60
N LYS A 71 -2.17 -5.00 -13.87
CA LYS A 71 -3.58 -5.11 -14.25
C LYS A 71 -4.15 -6.43 -13.73
N GLY A 72 -5.35 -6.37 -13.15
CA GLY A 72 -6.01 -7.52 -12.51
C GLY A 72 -5.82 -7.62 -10.99
N TYR A 73 -4.91 -6.83 -10.39
CA TYR A 73 -4.70 -6.76 -8.94
C TYR A 73 -4.97 -5.38 -8.33
N GLN A 74 -5.52 -4.44 -9.12
CA GLN A 74 -5.77 -3.06 -8.68
C GLN A 74 -7.05 -2.93 -7.83
N ASN A 75 -8.02 -3.83 -8.01
CA ASN A 75 -9.21 -3.93 -7.15
C ASN A 75 -8.94 -4.88 -5.97
N LEU A 76 -7.92 -4.54 -5.17
CA LEU A 76 -7.53 -5.35 -4.02
C LEU A 76 -8.47 -5.13 -2.83
N SER A 77 -8.61 -6.16 -1.99
CA SER A 77 -9.37 -6.10 -0.73
C SER A 77 -8.47 -6.21 0.49
N LYS A 78 -7.32 -6.87 0.38
CA LYS A 78 -6.40 -7.12 1.50
C LYS A 78 -4.96 -7.20 1.04
N ILE A 79 -4.05 -6.69 1.86
CA ILE A 79 -2.62 -7.04 1.81
C ILE A 79 -2.20 -7.66 3.13
N GLU A 80 -1.31 -8.65 3.08
CA GLU A 80 -0.77 -9.31 4.26
C GLU A 80 0.70 -9.71 4.05
N ALA A 81 1.49 -9.64 5.12
CA ALA A 81 2.82 -10.22 5.17
C ALA A 81 2.67 -11.74 5.31
N VAL A 82 3.37 -12.48 4.46
CA VAL A 82 3.46 -13.94 4.50
C VAL A 82 4.93 -14.33 4.49
N ASP A 83 5.24 -15.45 5.14
CA ASP A 83 6.60 -15.98 5.16
C ASP A 83 6.97 -16.59 3.78
#